data_AF-A0A955IUW4-F1
#
_entry.id   AF-A0A955IUW4-F1
#
_cell.length_a   1.000
_cell.length_b   1.000
_cell.length_c   1.000
_cell.angle_alpha   90.00
_cell.angle_beta   90.00
_cell.angle_gamma   90.00
#
_symmetry.space_group_name_H-M   'P 1'
#
loop_
_entity.id
_entity.type
_entity.pdbx_description
1 polymer ?
#
loop_
_entity_poly.entity_id
_entity_poly.type
_entity_poly.pdbx_seq_one_letter_code
_entity_poly.pdbx_strand_id
1 'polypeptide(L)'
;MYSGTTLHGKSGNLIGAHQKFDRVARRFVHKLRPEIDFPTTKQILHFEGNNGPDGIKRKSPGVDEPWHYWDPTDKNDTHLQKIITAHLEALTQQIIFKNPERVAFEAAWLAHAIVDGLTPAHHYPYEEKLLELRGEGLETRTSIKDKIVIKGDTKRQTLSNNWKMWGAKGLMLSHASFEWGVSTVAMPLLMKRAMPNEAQIKHAKNVGFNTYLNEHALDILELNMYERFLRYGWTLKLSRQVKNVLCPKIVNSIAVAWIIAIDEAR
;
A
#
# COMPACT_ATOMS: atom_id res chain seq x y z
N MET A 1 3.95 20.11 -18.16
CA MET A 1 4.81 20.84 -17.20
C MET A 1 4.39 20.41 -15.80
N TYR A 2 5.27 19.80 -15.00
CA TYR A 2 4.95 19.37 -13.64
C TYR A 2 5.92 20.04 -12.67
N SER A 3 5.47 21.10 -12.00
CA SER A 3 6.25 21.81 -10.99
C SER A 3 6.32 20.98 -9.72
N GLY A 4 7.53 20.51 -9.42
CA GLY A 4 7.83 19.84 -8.19
C GLY A 4 7.79 20.77 -6.99
N THR A 5 7.47 20.18 -5.85
CA THR A 5 8.09 20.56 -4.59
C THR A 5 8.61 19.27 -3.95
N THR A 6 9.89 19.00 -4.20
CA THR A 6 10.76 18.17 -3.36
C THR A 6 11.90 19.06 -2.93
N LEU A 7 12.20 19.12 -1.64
CA LEU A 7 13.42 19.78 -1.16
C LEU A 7 14.69 19.11 -1.73
N HIS A 8 14.60 17.94 -2.38
CA HIS A 8 15.58 17.44 -3.36
C HIS A 8 14.98 16.30 -4.20
N GLY A 9 15.16 16.32 -5.54
CA GLY A 9 14.55 15.39 -6.51
C GLY A 9 15.02 13.92 -6.46
N LYS A 10 15.65 13.49 -5.35
CA LYS A 10 16.17 12.12 -5.15
C LYS A 10 15.67 11.44 -3.86
N SER A 11 15.11 12.18 -2.90
CA SER A 11 14.80 11.64 -1.56
C SER A 11 13.53 10.78 -1.50
N GLY A 12 12.55 11.05 -2.35
CA GLY A 12 11.29 10.28 -2.41
C GLY A 12 11.46 8.83 -2.89
N ASN A 13 12.56 8.52 -3.60
CA ASN A 13 12.76 7.22 -4.24
C ASN A 13 13.37 6.15 -3.30
N LEU A 14 13.90 6.52 -2.14
CA LEU A 14 14.71 5.62 -1.30
C LEU A 14 14.07 5.21 0.04
N ILE A 15 13.06 5.92 0.53
CA ILE A 15 12.69 5.88 1.96
C ILE A 15 11.30 5.22 2.22
N GLY A 16 10.44 5.07 1.23
CA GLY A 16 9.12 4.42 1.43
C GLY A 16 9.18 2.89 1.47
N ALA A 17 8.22 2.28 2.18
CA ALA A 17 8.10 0.83 2.27
C ALA A 17 7.77 0.20 0.90
N HIS A 18 6.90 0.86 0.12
CA HIS A 18 6.50 0.46 -1.24
C HIS A 18 7.70 0.20 -2.13
N GLN A 19 8.59 1.19 -2.30
CA GLN A 19 9.73 1.03 -3.19
C GLN A 19 10.70 -0.07 -2.73
N LYS A 20 10.72 -0.42 -1.44
CA LYS A 20 11.54 -1.53 -0.93
C LYS A 20 10.92 -2.87 -1.32
N PHE A 21 9.60 -3.01 -1.20
CA PHE A 21 8.89 -4.22 -1.59
C PHE A 21 8.99 -4.46 -3.10
N ASP A 22 8.79 -3.44 -3.93
CA ASP A 22 8.89 -3.54 -5.39
C ASP A 22 10.27 -4.01 -5.85
N ARG A 23 11.34 -3.47 -5.22
CA ARG A 23 12.72 -3.90 -5.49
C ARG A 23 12.90 -5.39 -5.23
N VAL A 24 12.32 -5.91 -4.15
CA VAL A 24 12.45 -7.33 -3.82
C VAL A 24 11.60 -8.17 -4.79
N ALA A 25 10.34 -7.81 -5.00
CA ALA A 25 9.43 -8.51 -5.90
C ALA A 25 10.00 -8.57 -7.33
N ARG A 26 10.57 -7.47 -7.83
CA ARG A 26 11.14 -7.40 -9.18
C ARG A 26 12.32 -8.35 -9.37
N ARG A 27 13.15 -8.54 -8.33
CA ARG A 27 14.22 -9.54 -8.34
C ARG A 27 13.68 -10.96 -8.40
N PHE A 28 12.56 -11.24 -7.73
CA PHE A 28 11.92 -12.55 -7.79
C PHE A 28 11.32 -12.82 -9.17
N VAL A 29 10.64 -11.85 -9.77
CA VAL A 29 10.17 -11.95 -11.16
C VAL A 29 11.34 -12.22 -12.11
N HIS A 30 12.45 -11.49 -11.99
CA HIS A 30 13.64 -11.75 -12.83
C HIS A 30 14.15 -13.18 -12.70
N LYS A 31 14.15 -13.73 -11.47
CA LYS A 31 14.65 -15.07 -11.21
C LYS A 31 13.70 -16.16 -11.70
N LEU A 32 12.40 -15.93 -11.59
CA LEU A 32 11.36 -16.92 -11.89
C LEU A 32 10.92 -16.91 -13.36
N ARG A 33 11.05 -15.77 -14.05
CA ARG A 33 10.74 -15.56 -15.47
C ARG A 33 11.85 -14.74 -16.16
N PRO A 34 13.11 -15.23 -16.19
CA PRO A 34 14.25 -14.50 -16.76
C PRO A 34 14.11 -14.18 -18.26
N GLU A 35 13.28 -14.93 -18.98
CA GLU A 35 13.05 -14.83 -20.42
C GLU A 35 12.13 -13.66 -20.82
N ILE A 36 11.47 -13.02 -19.87
CA ILE A 36 10.52 -11.93 -20.15
C ILE A 36 11.18 -10.57 -19.96
N ASP A 37 11.00 -9.72 -20.97
CA ASP A 37 11.36 -8.31 -20.90
C ASP A 37 10.35 -7.54 -20.03
N PHE A 38 10.52 -7.68 -18.72
CA PHE A 38 9.72 -6.96 -17.72
C PHE A 38 10.43 -5.68 -17.26
N PRO A 39 9.74 -4.56 -16.99
CA PRO A 39 10.35 -3.28 -16.67
C PRO A 39 11.37 -3.38 -15.53
N THR A 40 12.50 -2.70 -15.67
CA THR A 40 13.52 -2.64 -14.61
C THR A 40 12.96 -2.01 -13.34
N THR A 41 13.58 -2.29 -12.19
CA THR A 41 13.27 -1.62 -10.93
C THR A 41 13.23 -0.09 -11.07
N LYS A 42 14.15 0.50 -11.84
CA LYS A 42 14.18 1.96 -12.04
C LYS A 42 12.94 2.48 -12.77
N GLN A 43 12.44 1.72 -13.75
CA GLN A 43 11.24 2.06 -14.51
C GLN A 43 9.98 1.91 -13.66
N ILE A 44 9.85 0.84 -12.87
CA ILE A 44 8.71 0.66 -11.96
C ILE A 44 8.68 1.80 -10.94
N LEU A 45 9.80 2.04 -10.25
CA LEU A 45 9.90 3.09 -9.23
C LEU A 45 9.76 4.52 -9.79
N HIS A 46 9.78 4.70 -11.11
CA HIS A 46 9.47 6.00 -11.71
C HIS A 46 8.02 6.42 -11.44
N PHE A 47 7.11 5.46 -11.32
CA PHE A 47 5.67 5.64 -11.09
C PHE A 47 5.27 5.48 -9.63
N GLU A 48 6.23 5.57 -8.71
CA GLU A 48 6.00 5.57 -7.27
C GLU A 48 6.16 6.97 -6.66
N GLY A 49 5.73 7.14 -5.41
CA GLY A 49 5.85 8.41 -4.68
C GLY A 49 5.17 9.56 -5.43
N ASN A 50 5.91 10.63 -5.76
CA ASN A 50 5.34 11.85 -6.36
C ASN A 50 4.75 11.68 -7.77
N ASN A 51 5.15 10.63 -8.48
CA ASN A 51 4.65 10.27 -9.80
C ASN A 51 3.62 9.13 -9.74
N GLY A 52 3.38 8.61 -8.55
CA GLY A 52 2.47 7.51 -8.28
C GLY A 52 1.23 7.93 -7.50
N PRO A 53 0.51 6.93 -6.94
CA PRO A 53 -0.74 7.12 -6.20
C PRO A 53 -0.65 8.20 -5.09
N ASP A 54 0.38 8.16 -4.25
CA ASP A 54 0.59 9.15 -3.17
C ASP A 54 0.84 10.57 -3.68
N GLY A 55 1.39 10.69 -4.89
CA GLY A 55 1.56 11.96 -5.57
C GLY A 55 0.23 12.62 -5.92
N ILE A 56 -0.79 11.83 -6.27
CA ILE A 56 -2.14 12.32 -6.56
C ILE A 56 -2.82 12.81 -5.28
N LYS A 57 -2.74 12.05 -4.17
CA LYS A 57 -3.27 12.45 -2.85
C LYS A 57 -2.78 13.84 -2.41
N ARG A 58 -1.53 14.18 -2.75
CA ARG A 58 -0.95 15.51 -2.48
C ARG A 58 -1.37 16.59 -3.49
N LYS A 59 -1.53 16.23 -4.76
CA LYS A 59 -1.74 17.17 -5.88
C LYS A 59 -3.22 17.49 -6.11
N SER A 60 -4.13 16.56 -5.81
CA SER A 60 -5.57 16.67 -6.02
C SER A 60 -6.35 16.21 -4.78
N PRO A 61 -6.35 17.00 -3.69
CA PRO A 61 -7.02 16.62 -2.45
C PRO A 61 -8.54 16.40 -2.63
N GLY A 62 -9.03 15.19 -2.35
CA GLY A 62 -10.46 14.85 -2.40
C GLY A 62 -11.04 14.58 -3.79
N VAL A 63 -10.19 14.53 -4.83
CA VAL A 63 -10.56 14.21 -6.22
C VAL A 63 -9.65 13.10 -6.72
N ASP A 64 -10.22 11.96 -7.09
CA ASP A 64 -9.50 10.78 -7.62
C ASP A 64 -8.38 10.25 -6.71
N GLU A 65 -8.53 10.41 -5.39
CA GLU A 65 -7.60 9.80 -4.43
C GLU A 65 -7.79 8.28 -4.42
N PRO A 66 -6.75 7.47 -4.67
CA PRO A 66 -6.87 6.04 -4.55
C PRO A 66 -7.24 5.68 -3.12
N TRP A 67 -8.42 5.06 -2.98
CA TRP A 67 -8.93 4.54 -1.73
C TRP A 67 -8.03 3.39 -1.28
N HIS A 68 -7.44 3.51 -0.10
CA HIS A 68 -6.40 2.59 0.39
C HIS A 68 -6.81 1.83 1.65
N TYR A 69 -8.00 2.13 2.23
CA TYR A 69 -8.58 1.35 3.31
C TYR A 69 -9.36 0.16 2.75
N TRP A 70 -9.30 -0.95 3.47
CA TRP A 70 -10.00 -2.17 3.10
C TRP A 70 -10.28 -3.02 4.34
N ASP A 71 -11.54 -3.38 4.57
CA ASP A 71 -11.90 -4.40 5.56
C ASP A 71 -11.92 -5.79 4.88
N PRO A 72 -10.92 -6.67 5.14
CA PRO A 72 -10.88 -8.00 4.55
C PRO A 72 -11.96 -8.95 5.10
N THR A 73 -12.71 -8.55 6.14
CA THR A 73 -13.82 -9.32 6.70
C THR A 73 -15.18 -8.95 6.10
N ASP A 74 -15.31 -7.75 5.52
CA ASP A 74 -16.51 -7.32 4.82
C ASP A 74 -16.45 -7.73 3.34
N LYS A 75 -17.31 -8.66 2.94
CA LYS A 75 -17.43 -9.12 1.56
C LYS A 75 -17.92 -8.03 0.60
N ASN A 76 -18.52 -6.96 1.11
CA ASN A 76 -19.01 -5.85 0.30
C ASN A 76 -17.94 -4.77 0.06
N ASP A 77 -16.90 -4.73 0.90
CA ASP A 77 -15.76 -3.83 0.71
C ASP A 77 -14.84 -4.35 -0.40
N THR A 78 -15.26 -4.05 -1.62
CA THR A 78 -14.64 -4.53 -2.88
C THR A 78 -13.86 -3.44 -3.60
N HIS A 79 -13.77 -2.23 -3.06
CA HIS A 79 -13.23 -1.09 -3.80
C HIS A 79 -11.75 -1.29 -4.14
N LEU A 80 -10.92 -1.61 -3.15
CA LEU A 80 -9.50 -1.87 -3.37
C LEU A 80 -9.27 -3.08 -4.28
N GLN A 81 -10.07 -4.14 -4.12
CA GLN A 81 -10.00 -5.33 -4.97
C GLN A 81 -10.30 -5.01 -6.44
N LYS A 82 -11.26 -4.12 -6.72
CA LYS A 82 -11.55 -3.64 -8.07
C LYS A 82 -10.36 -2.88 -8.68
N ILE A 83 -9.70 -2.02 -7.90
CA ILE A 83 -8.48 -1.31 -8.33
C ILE A 83 -7.38 -2.32 -8.68
N ILE A 84 -7.14 -3.29 -7.79
CA ILE A 84 -6.13 -4.34 -7.98
C ILE A 84 -6.42 -5.17 -9.23
N THR A 85 -7.68 -5.56 -9.42
CA THR A 85 -8.12 -6.33 -10.60
C THR A 85 -7.89 -5.53 -11.87
N ALA A 86 -8.30 -4.27 -11.91
CA ALA A 86 -8.16 -3.41 -13.08
C ALA A 86 -6.68 -3.22 -13.46
N HIS A 87 -5.79 -2.98 -12.49
CA HIS A 87 -4.35 -2.85 -12.77
C HIS A 87 -3.71 -4.18 -13.16
N LEU A 88 -4.16 -5.32 -12.61
CA LEU A 88 -3.67 -6.65 -12.99
C LEU A 88 -4.06 -6.99 -14.44
N GLU A 89 -5.31 -6.77 -14.81
CA GLU A 89 -5.80 -6.96 -16.19
C GLU A 89 -5.09 -6.00 -17.15
N ALA A 90 -4.98 -4.72 -16.80
CA ALA A 90 -4.27 -3.74 -17.61
C ALA A 90 -2.80 -4.10 -17.77
N LEU A 91 -2.11 -4.52 -16.71
CA LEU A 91 -0.72 -4.98 -16.78
C LEU A 91 -0.57 -6.13 -17.78
N THR A 92 -1.45 -7.12 -17.71
CA THR A 92 -1.47 -8.26 -18.64
C THR A 92 -1.63 -7.79 -20.09
N GLN A 93 -2.61 -6.93 -20.37
CA GLN A 93 -2.83 -6.38 -21.71
C GLN A 93 -1.64 -5.57 -22.22
N GLN A 94 -1.00 -4.76 -21.37
CA GLN A 94 0.13 -3.93 -21.78
C GLN A 94 1.41 -4.75 -22.03
N ILE A 95 1.56 -5.92 -21.38
CA ILE A 95 2.61 -6.89 -21.70
C ILE A 95 2.39 -7.45 -23.11
N ILE A 96 1.16 -7.86 -23.43
CA ILE A 96 0.79 -8.35 -24.78
C ILE A 96 1.08 -7.28 -25.85
N PHE A 97 0.71 -6.03 -25.58
CA PHE A 97 0.95 -4.90 -26.49
C PHE A 97 2.40 -4.42 -26.52
N LYS A 98 3.29 -4.98 -25.69
CA LYS A 98 4.71 -4.60 -25.60
C LYS A 98 4.90 -3.09 -25.37
N ASN A 99 4.11 -2.51 -24.46
CA ASN A 99 4.22 -1.11 -24.07
C ASN A 99 4.99 -0.96 -22.75
N PRO A 100 6.34 -0.88 -22.77
CA PRO A 100 7.15 -0.97 -21.54
C PRO A 100 6.87 0.15 -20.54
N GLU A 101 6.47 1.33 -21.00
CA GLU A 101 6.11 2.45 -20.11
C GLU A 101 4.81 2.15 -19.36
N ARG A 102 3.77 1.70 -20.08
CA ARG A 102 2.51 1.32 -19.43
C ARG A 102 2.66 0.07 -18.57
N VAL A 103 3.45 -0.93 -18.97
CA VAL A 103 3.76 -2.09 -18.11
C VAL A 103 4.40 -1.63 -16.80
N ALA A 104 5.34 -0.68 -16.85
CA ALA A 104 5.97 -0.14 -15.65
C ALA A 104 4.97 0.63 -14.75
N PHE A 105 4.08 1.41 -15.37
CA PHE A 105 3.00 2.12 -14.69
C PHE A 105 2.03 1.15 -13.99
N GLU A 106 1.45 0.20 -14.72
CA GLU A 106 0.48 -0.75 -14.15
C GLU A 106 1.13 -1.63 -13.07
N ALA A 107 2.39 -2.02 -13.26
CA ALA A 107 3.13 -2.79 -12.26
C ALA A 107 3.31 -2.02 -10.95
N ALA A 108 3.67 -0.73 -11.01
CA ALA A 108 3.82 0.12 -9.83
C ALA A 108 2.49 0.34 -9.12
N TRP A 109 1.44 0.71 -9.85
CA TRP A 109 0.12 0.97 -9.27
C TRP A 109 -0.51 -0.27 -8.64
N LEU A 110 -0.37 -1.42 -9.30
CA LEU A 110 -0.78 -2.70 -8.73
C LEU A 110 -0.03 -3.01 -7.43
N ALA A 111 1.30 -2.85 -7.43
CA ALA A 111 2.11 -3.10 -6.24
C ALA A 111 1.72 -2.15 -5.09
N HIS A 112 1.51 -0.88 -5.39
CA HIS A 112 1.06 0.12 -4.42
C HIS A 112 -0.24 -0.30 -3.74
N ALA A 113 -1.26 -0.66 -4.53
CA ALA A 113 -2.56 -1.11 -4.01
C ALA A 113 -2.44 -2.40 -3.16
N ILE A 114 -1.56 -3.34 -3.54
CA ILE A 114 -1.29 -4.55 -2.75
C ILE A 114 -0.60 -4.21 -1.42
N VAL A 115 0.37 -3.30 -1.41
CA VAL A 115 1.05 -2.87 -0.18
C VAL A 115 0.06 -2.20 0.75
N ASP A 116 -0.78 -1.29 0.23
CA ASP A 116 -1.83 -0.64 1.00
C ASP A 116 -2.80 -1.68 1.55
N GLY A 117 -3.31 -2.58 0.70
CA GLY A 117 -4.27 -3.60 1.09
C GLY A 117 -3.77 -4.64 2.07
N LEU A 118 -2.46 -4.78 2.24
CA LEU A 118 -1.89 -5.71 3.23
C LEU A 118 -1.31 -4.99 4.45
N THR A 119 -1.36 -3.65 4.49
CA THR A 119 -0.83 -2.88 5.62
C THR A 119 -1.88 -2.84 6.74
N PRO A 120 -1.58 -3.36 7.96
CA PRO A 120 -2.58 -3.45 9.04
C PRO A 120 -3.26 -2.13 9.43
N ALA A 121 -2.58 -1.00 9.29
CA ALA A 121 -3.15 0.31 9.57
C ALA A 121 -4.31 0.69 8.61
N HIS A 122 -4.39 0.02 7.46
CA HIS A 122 -5.41 0.23 6.43
C HIS A 122 -6.61 -0.70 6.57
N HIS A 123 -6.53 -1.71 7.45
CA HIS A 123 -7.67 -2.54 7.87
C HIS A 123 -8.42 -1.95 9.06
N TYR A 124 -7.81 -0.98 9.74
CA TYR A 124 -8.42 -0.28 10.86
C TYR A 124 -9.55 0.64 10.34
N PRO A 125 -10.69 0.78 11.06
CA PRO A 125 -11.82 1.61 10.66
C PRO A 125 -11.50 3.12 10.79
N TYR A 126 -10.52 3.57 10.02
CA TYR A 126 -9.94 4.89 10.09
C TYR A 126 -10.95 5.96 9.66
N GLU A 127 -11.70 5.70 8.59
CA GLU A 127 -12.74 6.63 8.13
C GLU A 127 -13.90 6.73 9.11
N GLU A 128 -14.33 5.64 9.75
CA GLU A 128 -15.31 5.70 10.83
C GLU A 128 -14.78 6.55 12.00
N LYS A 129 -13.52 6.37 12.39
CA LYS A 129 -12.89 7.19 13.43
C LYS A 129 -12.72 8.65 13.03
N LEU A 130 -12.46 8.94 11.76
CA LEU A 130 -12.44 10.32 11.27
C LEU A 130 -13.83 10.94 11.24
N LEU A 131 -14.84 10.20 10.79
CA LEU A 131 -16.25 10.59 10.83
C LEU A 131 -16.69 10.90 12.26
N GLU A 132 -16.39 10.02 13.22
CA GLU A 132 -16.63 10.24 14.65
C GLU A 132 -15.95 11.51 15.18
N LEU A 133 -14.72 11.80 14.73
CA LEU A 133 -13.94 12.96 15.16
C LEU A 133 -14.41 14.28 14.53
N ARG A 134 -14.92 14.23 13.29
CA ARG A 134 -15.27 15.41 12.49
C ARG A 134 -16.75 15.73 12.48
N GLY A 135 -17.61 14.72 12.52
CA GLY A 135 -19.05 14.84 12.23
C GLY A 135 -19.36 15.06 10.73
N GLU A 136 -18.37 15.03 9.86
CA GLU A 136 -18.48 15.30 8.41
C GLU A 136 -17.67 14.28 7.59
N GLY A 137 -18.15 13.93 6.40
CA GLY A 137 -17.54 12.93 5.52
C GLY A 137 -16.34 13.42 4.71
N LEU A 138 -15.90 12.56 3.79
CA LEU A 138 -14.68 12.76 3.02
C LEU A 138 -14.85 13.85 1.95
N GLU A 139 -16.06 13.96 1.44
CA GLU A 139 -16.53 14.95 0.48
C GLU A 139 -16.40 16.41 0.97
N THR A 140 -16.32 16.64 2.29
CA THR A 140 -16.12 17.99 2.84
C THR A 140 -14.64 18.40 2.91
N ARG A 141 -13.71 17.50 2.57
CA ARG A 141 -12.25 17.69 2.69
C ARG A 141 -11.62 18.32 1.44
N THR A 142 -12.17 19.43 0.97
CA THR A 142 -11.82 20.06 -0.33
C THR A 142 -10.54 20.91 -0.31
N SER A 143 -9.93 21.16 0.85
CA SER A 143 -8.68 21.93 0.95
C SER A 143 -7.67 21.32 1.93
N ILE A 144 -6.39 21.66 1.77
CA ILE A 144 -5.30 21.24 2.67
C ILE A 144 -5.60 21.67 4.12
N LYS A 145 -6.16 22.87 4.30
CA LYS A 145 -6.53 23.39 5.62
C LYS A 145 -7.64 22.56 6.25
N ASP A 146 -8.65 22.21 5.46
CA ASP A 146 -9.79 21.41 5.91
C ASP A 146 -9.40 19.95 6.17
N LYS A 147 -8.26 19.48 5.65
CA LYS A 147 -7.66 18.19 6.01
C LYS A 147 -6.85 18.24 7.30
N ILE A 148 -6.08 19.30 7.51
CA ILE A 148 -5.14 19.41 8.64
C ILE A 148 -5.86 19.76 9.95
N VAL A 149 -6.86 20.64 9.91
CA VAL A 149 -7.54 21.13 11.12
C VAL A 149 -8.93 20.53 11.23
N ILE A 150 -9.19 19.84 12.35
CA ILE A 150 -10.55 19.38 12.68
C ILE A 150 -11.25 20.47 13.50
N LYS A 151 -12.25 21.12 12.92
CA LYS A 151 -13.09 22.08 13.65
C LYS A 151 -14.07 21.33 14.56
N GLY A 152 -14.38 21.92 15.69
CA GLY A 152 -15.52 21.54 16.53
C GLY A 152 -16.37 22.76 16.84
N ASP A 153 -17.54 22.53 17.44
CA ASP A 153 -18.52 23.60 17.76
C ASP A 153 -17.95 24.65 18.72
N THR A 154 -16.96 24.27 19.52
CA THR A 154 -16.24 25.17 20.42
C THR A 154 -14.73 25.15 20.19
N LYS A 155 -14.03 26.21 20.63
CA LYS A 155 -12.55 26.24 20.63
C LYS A 155 -11.94 25.09 21.44
N ARG A 156 -12.59 24.71 22.56
CA ARG A 156 -12.16 23.58 23.40
C ARG A 156 -12.30 22.24 22.67
N GLN A 157 -13.42 22.04 21.97
CA GLN A 157 -13.66 20.84 21.16
C GLN A 157 -12.71 20.78 19.97
N THR A 158 -12.46 21.91 19.30
CA THR A 158 -11.44 22.02 18.24
C THR A 158 -10.06 21.59 18.76
N LEU A 159 -9.62 22.08 19.92
CA LEU A 159 -8.35 21.65 20.52
C LEU A 159 -8.35 20.14 20.84
N SER A 160 -9.43 19.62 21.41
CA SER A 160 -9.58 18.20 21.73
C SER A 160 -9.53 17.31 20.47
N ASN A 161 -10.24 17.69 19.41
CA ASN A 161 -10.29 16.94 18.15
C ASN A 161 -8.92 16.93 17.46
N ASN A 162 -8.22 18.07 17.43
CA ASN A 162 -6.87 18.13 16.88
C ASN A 162 -5.87 17.33 17.74
N TRP A 163 -6.04 17.27 19.06
CA TRP A 163 -5.24 16.38 19.91
C TRP A 163 -5.52 14.90 19.63
N LYS A 164 -6.78 14.50 19.42
CA LYS A 164 -7.13 13.13 19.01
C LYS A 164 -6.62 12.76 17.60
N MET A 165 -6.38 13.75 16.75
CA MET A 165 -5.82 13.56 15.42
C MET A 165 -4.28 13.47 15.44
N TRP A 166 -3.63 14.44 16.09
CA TRP A 166 -2.19 14.70 15.98
C TRP A 166 -1.40 14.51 17.28
N GLY A 167 -2.06 14.47 18.43
CA GLY A 167 -1.42 14.34 19.74
C GLY A 167 -0.82 12.95 19.97
N ALA A 168 -0.29 12.72 21.17
CA ALA A 168 0.25 11.40 21.54
C ALA A 168 -0.85 10.32 21.42
N LYS A 169 -0.58 9.28 20.62
CA LYS A 169 -1.55 8.25 20.20
C LYS A 169 -2.74 8.76 19.37
N GLY A 170 -2.63 9.96 18.80
CA GLY A 170 -3.62 10.46 17.85
C GLY A 170 -3.69 9.61 16.59
N LEU A 171 -4.82 9.68 15.88
CA LEU A 171 -5.14 8.80 14.75
C LEU A 171 -4.09 8.89 13.63
N MET A 172 -3.77 10.10 13.16
CA MET A 172 -2.78 10.29 12.08
C MET A 172 -1.36 9.99 12.52
N LEU A 173 -0.99 10.44 13.73
CA LEU A 173 0.37 10.21 14.23
C LEU A 173 0.63 8.71 14.40
N SER A 174 -0.36 7.96 14.89
CA SER A 174 -0.28 6.51 15.05
C SER A 174 -0.15 5.80 13.71
N HIS A 175 -0.98 6.15 12.73
CA HIS A 175 -0.90 5.61 11.37
C HIS A 175 0.48 5.84 10.75
N ALA A 176 0.93 7.09 10.67
CA ALA A 176 2.23 7.44 10.08
C ALA A 176 3.41 6.78 10.84
N SER A 177 3.33 6.69 12.17
CA SER A 177 4.37 6.02 12.98
C SER A 177 4.43 4.51 12.75
N PHE A 178 3.29 3.88 12.45
CA PHE A 178 3.25 2.47 12.08
C PHE A 178 3.89 2.26 10.70
N GLU A 179 3.47 3.00 9.68
CA GLU A 179 4.05 2.87 8.33
C GLU A 179 5.56 3.15 8.32
N TRP A 180 5.99 4.18 9.05
CA TRP A 180 7.41 4.51 9.20
C TRP A 180 8.20 3.37 9.84
N GLY A 181 7.65 2.75 10.89
CA GLY A 181 8.30 1.63 11.54
C GLY A 181 8.35 0.38 10.66
N VAL A 182 7.31 0.09 9.88
CA VAL A 182 7.34 -0.97 8.85
C VAL A 182 8.46 -0.70 7.83
N SER A 183 8.54 0.52 7.30
CA SER A 183 9.60 0.93 6.37
C SER A 183 11.00 0.75 6.98
N THR A 184 11.16 1.10 8.27
CA THR A 184 12.44 0.95 8.98
C THR A 184 12.82 -0.52 9.15
N VAL A 185 11.87 -1.38 9.52
CA VAL A 185 12.08 -2.82 9.71
C VAL A 185 12.39 -3.55 8.39
N ALA A 186 11.89 -3.04 7.26
CA ALA A 186 12.12 -3.64 5.95
C ALA A 186 13.59 -3.57 5.45
N MET A 187 14.45 -2.71 6.02
CA MET A 187 15.87 -2.54 5.64
C MET A 187 16.82 -3.58 6.27
N PRO A 188 17.83 -4.17 5.58
CA PRO A 188 18.00 -4.42 4.14
C PRO A 188 17.66 -5.89 3.84
N LEU A 189 16.40 -6.28 4.01
CA LEU A 189 16.06 -7.69 3.90
C LEU A 189 16.04 -8.10 2.43
N LEU A 190 16.87 -9.07 2.06
CA LEU A 190 16.73 -9.79 0.80
C LEU A 190 15.41 -10.57 0.74
N MET A 191 14.77 -10.77 1.89
CA MET A 191 13.51 -11.50 2.10
C MET A 191 13.46 -12.80 1.29
N LYS A 192 14.54 -13.58 1.26
CA LYS A 192 14.66 -14.78 0.40
C LYS A 192 13.47 -15.76 0.56
N ARG A 193 12.90 -15.83 1.77
CA ARG A 193 11.72 -16.67 2.09
C ARG A 193 10.40 -16.15 1.53
N ALA A 194 10.36 -14.92 1.01
CA ALA A 194 9.20 -14.31 0.38
C ALA A 194 9.07 -14.66 -1.12
N MET A 195 10.09 -15.29 -1.71
CA MET A 195 10.07 -15.69 -3.11
C MET A 195 8.92 -16.68 -3.35
N PRO A 196 7.99 -16.39 -4.28
CA PRO A 196 6.92 -17.32 -4.60
C PRO A 196 7.47 -18.65 -5.08
N ASN A 197 6.84 -19.74 -4.64
CA ASN A 197 7.02 -21.06 -5.24
C ASN A 197 5.87 -21.39 -6.20
N GLU A 198 6.04 -22.44 -7.01
CA GLU A 198 5.04 -22.84 -8.02
C GLU A 198 3.69 -23.22 -7.39
N ALA A 199 3.66 -23.77 -6.17
CA ALA A 199 2.41 -24.09 -5.49
C ALA A 199 1.62 -22.82 -5.13
N GLN A 200 2.30 -21.76 -4.68
CA GLN A 200 1.66 -20.46 -4.38
C GLN A 200 1.15 -19.78 -5.65
N ILE A 201 1.94 -19.80 -6.73
CA ILE A 201 1.52 -19.24 -8.03
C ILE A 201 0.30 -20.00 -8.56
N LYS A 202 0.33 -21.33 -8.53
CA LYS A 202 -0.80 -22.17 -8.95
C LYS A 202 -2.04 -21.95 -8.09
N HIS A 203 -1.87 -21.85 -6.77
CA HIS A 203 -2.96 -21.56 -5.85
C HIS A 203 -3.63 -20.23 -6.21
N ALA A 204 -2.85 -19.16 -6.35
CA ALA A 204 -3.36 -17.85 -6.71
C ALA A 204 -4.10 -17.82 -8.07
N LYS A 205 -3.63 -18.57 -9.06
CA LYS A 205 -4.33 -18.74 -10.35
C LYS A 205 -5.65 -19.52 -10.20
N ASN A 206 -5.65 -20.58 -9.39
CA ASN A 206 -6.83 -21.42 -9.20
C ASN A 206 -7.95 -20.72 -8.44
N VAL A 207 -7.63 -19.97 -7.39
CA VAL A 207 -8.64 -19.28 -6.56
C VAL A 207 -8.97 -17.87 -7.03
N GLY A 208 -8.19 -17.34 -7.97
CA GLY A 208 -8.22 -15.95 -8.40
C GLY A 208 -7.40 -15.04 -7.47
N PHE A 209 -6.76 -14.01 -8.04
CA PHE A 209 -5.81 -13.19 -7.30
C PHE A 209 -6.42 -12.41 -6.13
N ASN A 210 -7.66 -11.92 -6.24
CA ASN A 210 -8.33 -11.25 -5.12
C ASN A 210 -8.57 -12.19 -3.94
N THR A 211 -8.98 -13.43 -4.20
CA THR A 211 -9.17 -14.45 -3.15
C THR A 211 -7.85 -14.75 -2.47
N TYR A 212 -6.78 -14.94 -3.26
CA TYR A 212 -5.42 -15.13 -2.74
C TYR A 212 -4.94 -13.96 -1.87
N LEU A 213 -5.23 -12.73 -2.29
CA LEU A 213 -4.88 -11.53 -1.52
C LEU A 213 -5.70 -11.43 -0.23
N ASN A 214 -6.99 -11.77 -0.27
CA ASN A 214 -7.87 -11.79 0.89
C ASN A 214 -7.42 -12.81 1.94
N GLU A 215 -6.97 -13.99 1.54
CA GLU A 215 -6.35 -14.96 2.45
C GLU A 215 -5.15 -14.36 3.18
N HIS A 216 -4.27 -13.64 2.47
CA HIS A 216 -3.14 -12.96 3.12
C HIS A 216 -3.57 -11.82 4.04
N ALA A 217 -4.61 -11.07 3.66
CA ALA A 217 -5.12 -9.97 4.47
C ALA A 217 -5.76 -10.47 5.77
N LEU A 218 -6.56 -11.54 5.71
CA LEU A 218 -7.13 -12.21 6.89
C LEU A 218 -6.03 -12.78 7.80
N ASP A 219 -5.04 -13.48 7.24
CA ASP A 219 -3.88 -13.97 7.99
C ASP A 219 -3.13 -12.84 8.69
N ILE A 220 -3.08 -11.64 8.11
CA ILE A 220 -2.42 -10.47 8.70
C ILE A 220 -3.30 -9.84 9.78
N LEU A 221 -4.60 -9.76 9.57
CA LEU A 221 -5.58 -9.22 10.52
C LEU A 221 -5.56 -10.02 11.84
N GLU A 222 -5.53 -11.36 11.76
CA GLU A 222 -5.46 -12.24 12.93
C GLU A 222 -4.24 -11.96 13.85
N LEU A 223 -3.17 -11.37 13.30
CA LEU A 223 -1.96 -11.03 14.05
C LEU A 223 -2.13 -9.82 14.97
N ASN A 224 -3.24 -9.06 14.79
CA ASN A 224 -3.61 -7.89 15.57
C ASN A 224 -2.46 -6.88 15.71
N MET A 225 -1.70 -6.68 14.62
CA MET A 225 -0.44 -5.94 14.67
C MET A 225 -0.67 -4.46 14.99
N TYR A 226 -1.70 -3.85 14.38
CA TYR A 226 -1.99 -2.44 14.54
C TYR A 226 -2.58 -2.14 15.92
N GLU A 227 -3.50 -2.96 16.43
CA GLU A 227 -4.09 -2.84 17.76
C GLU A 227 -3.01 -2.96 18.85
N ARG A 228 -2.09 -3.92 18.69
CA ARG A 228 -0.95 -4.09 19.59
C ARG A 228 0.00 -2.89 19.53
N PHE A 229 0.20 -2.32 18.34
CA PHE A 229 0.95 -1.08 18.17
C PHE A 229 0.26 0.10 18.87
N LEU A 230 -1.05 0.30 18.69
CA LEU A 230 -1.79 1.37 19.35
C LEU A 230 -1.71 1.25 20.88
N ARG A 231 -1.72 0.02 21.40
CA ARG A 231 -1.66 -0.25 22.84
C ARG A 231 -0.26 -0.04 23.42
N TYR A 232 0.76 -0.63 22.81
CA TYR A 232 2.11 -0.77 23.38
C TYR A 232 3.22 -0.04 22.61
N GLY A 233 2.90 0.60 21.50
CA GLY A 233 3.88 1.15 20.56
C GLY A 233 4.69 0.07 19.83
N TRP A 234 5.85 0.48 19.31
CA TRP A 234 6.79 -0.43 18.65
C TRP A 234 7.50 -1.32 19.68
N THR A 235 7.14 -2.60 19.69
CA THR A 235 7.78 -3.63 20.52
C THR A 235 8.69 -4.52 19.68
N LEU A 236 9.71 -5.13 20.30
CA LEU A 236 10.58 -6.11 19.62
C LEU A 236 9.78 -7.28 19.01
N LYS A 237 8.72 -7.73 19.70
CA LYS A 237 7.81 -8.77 19.20
C LYS A 237 7.11 -8.31 17.92
N LEU A 238 6.57 -7.09 17.91
CA LEU A 238 5.94 -6.52 16.72
C LEU A 238 6.95 -6.38 15.57
N SER A 239 8.13 -5.81 15.81
CA SER A 239 9.16 -5.66 14.77
C SER A 239 9.60 -7.00 14.17
N ARG A 240 9.76 -8.06 14.98
CA ARG A 240 10.06 -9.40 14.49
C ARG A 240 8.93 -9.97 13.63
N GLN A 241 7.69 -9.72 14.01
CA GLN A 241 6.52 -10.21 13.27
C GLN A 241 6.36 -9.48 11.93
N VAL A 242 6.53 -8.16 11.92
CA VAL A 242 6.58 -7.37 10.69
C VAL A 242 7.66 -7.89 9.75
N LYS A 243 8.87 -8.09 10.28
CA LYS A 243 10.03 -8.60 9.54
C LYS A 243 9.81 -10.00 8.94
N ASN A 244 9.28 -10.92 9.72
CA ASN A 244 9.26 -12.33 9.38
C ASN A 244 7.94 -12.80 8.75
N VAL A 245 6.87 -12.03 8.86
CA VAL A 245 5.52 -12.40 8.41
C VAL A 245 4.96 -11.36 7.45
N LEU A 246 4.77 -10.11 7.91
CA LEU A 246 4.12 -9.06 7.12
C LEU A 246 4.90 -8.74 5.83
N CYS A 247 6.16 -8.32 5.96
CA CYS A 247 6.98 -7.93 4.81
C CYS A 247 7.11 -9.07 3.78
N PRO A 248 7.36 -10.34 4.18
CA PRO A 248 7.34 -11.45 3.24
C PRO A 248 6.01 -11.67 2.52
N LYS A 249 4.86 -11.57 3.21
CA LYS A 249 3.53 -11.72 2.59
C LYS A 249 3.27 -10.64 1.55
N ILE A 250 3.63 -9.39 1.84
CA ILE A 250 3.50 -8.27 0.90
C ILE A 250 4.33 -8.52 -0.36
N VAL A 251 5.63 -8.77 -0.21
CA VAL A 251 6.53 -9.01 -1.36
C VAL A 251 6.09 -10.22 -2.18
N ASN A 252 5.65 -11.29 -1.50
CA ASN A 252 5.15 -12.48 -2.17
C ASN A 252 3.92 -12.15 -3.02
N SER A 253 2.95 -11.42 -2.46
CA SER A 253 1.71 -11.05 -3.16
C SER A 253 1.98 -10.18 -4.39
N ILE A 254 2.88 -9.19 -4.29
CA ILE A 254 3.30 -8.37 -5.45
C ILE A 254 3.95 -9.25 -6.52
N ALA A 255 4.90 -10.11 -6.14
CA ALA A 255 5.60 -10.97 -7.08
C ALA A 255 4.65 -11.97 -7.77
N VAL A 256 3.71 -12.57 -7.02
CA VAL A 256 2.68 -13.45 -7.57
C VAL A 256 1.80 -12.69 -8.56
N ALA A 257 1.33 -11.49 -8.24
CA ALA A 257 0.49 -10.68 -9.13
C ALA A 257 1.18 -10.42 -10.48
N TRP A 258 2.44 -9.96 -10.44
CA TRP A 258 3.22 -9.71 -11.64
C TRP A 258 3.49 -10.99 -12.44
N ILE A 259 3.74 -12.13 -11.78
CA ILE A 259 3.94 -13.43 -12.45
C ILE A 259 2.65 -13.90 -13.12
N ILE A 260 1.49 -13.74 -12.47
CA ILE A 260 0.20 -14.06 -13.08
C ILE A 260 0.02 -13.27 -14.38
N ALA A 261 0.20 -11.95 -14.33
CA ALA A 261 0.08 -11.11 -15.54
C ALA A 261 1.05 -11.52 -16.65
N ILE A 262 2.29 -11.86 -16.30
CA ILE A 262 3.30 -12.34 -17.25
C ILE A 262 2.90 -13.69 -17.87
N ASP A 263 2.39 -14.61 -17.05
CA ASP A 263 2.05 -15.95 -17.50
C ASP A 263 0.77 -15.97 -18.34
N GLU A 264 -0.18 -15.07 -18.06
CA GLU A 264 -1.42 -14.90 -18.84
C GLU A 264 -1.23 -14.13 -20.14
N ALA A 265 -0.17 -13.32 -20.24
CA ALA A 265 0.18 -12.59 -21.46
C ALA A 265 0.89 -13.46 -22.52
N ARG A 266 1.10 -14.76 -22.27
CA ARG A 266 1.73 -15.73 -23.17
C ARG A 266 0.70 -16.55 -23.93
#